data_AF-A0A2G1XAL6-F1
#
_entry.id   AF-A0A2G1XAL6-F1
#
_cell.length_a   1.000
_cell.length_b   1.000
_cell.length_c   1.000
_cell.angle_alpha   90.00
_cell.angle_beta   90.00
_cell.angle_gamma   90.00
#
_symmetry.space_group_name_H-M   'P 1'
#
loop_
_entity.id
_entity.type
_entity.pdbx_description
1 polymer ?
#
loop_
_entity_poly.entity_id
_entity_poly.type
_entity_poly.pdbx_seq_one_letter_code
_entity_poly.pdbx_strand_id
1 'polypeptide(L)'
;MTGGRTGGELVPAGAGRRVLVVGPRVAFSARLAAALRARGIGTEITTAAAEADPGELRGYGAVSFDRTVGEDARAAVRAAFAAAGSRALFVEPLAPVVPLVAAQLEQALHSGCRTRRRRLTGLRAEPGRVRLDLAEACRVRVTGYGSGRLRRGRARELLDDRLEAGGHHVALPRGVAFVVARTYDDVLVVSAAATDIEWGAGPPTG
;
A
#
# COMPACT_ATOMS: atom_id res chain seq x y z
N MET A 1 -22.71 2.98 -49.83
CA MET A 1 -21.84 1.78 -49.79
C MET A 1 -20.43 2.33 -49.80
N THR A 2 -19.55 2.22 -48.81
CA THR A 2 -19.28 1.22 -47.76
C THR A 2 -18.45 2.01 -46.71
N GLY A 3 -18.83 2.15 -45.44
CA GLY A 3 -18.69 1.12 -44.41
C GLY A 3 -17.26 1.09 -43.86
N GLY A 4 -17.05 1.68 -42.67
CA GLY A 4 -15.74 1.67 -41.99
C GLY A 4 -15.82 2.19 -40.55
N ARG A 5 -16.62 1.54 -39.70
CA ARG A 5 -16.51 1.61 -38.24
C ARG A 5 -15.34 0.72 -37.80
N THR A 6 -14.48 1.20 -36.89
CA THR A 6 -13.94 0.58 -35.66
C THR A 6 -12.61 1.26 -35.31
N GLY A 7 -12.26 1.59 -34.07
CA GLY A 7 -12.87 1.27 -32.79
C GLY A 7 -12.77 2.46 -31.85
N GLY A 8 -13.87 2.73 -31.15
CA GLY A 8 -13.77 3.46 -29.90
C GLY A 8 -12.87 2.65 -28.99
N GLU A 9 -11.78 3.26 -28.56
CA GLU A 9 -10.99 2.77 -27.44
C GLU A 9 -11.93 2.77 -26.24
N LEU A 10 -12.51 1.60 -25.98
CA LEU A 10 -13.15 1.26 -24.73
C LEU A 10 -12.08 1.48 -23.66
N VAL A 11 -12.06 2.66 -23.05
CA VAL A 11 -11.39 2.85 -21.77
C VAL A 11 -11.97 1.79 -20.85
N PRO A 12 -11.22 0.75 -20.47
CA PRO A 12 -11.81 -0.35 -19.74
C PRO A 12 -12.35 0.19 -18.42
N ALA A 13 -13.64 -0.01 -18.18
CA ALA A 13 -14.28 0.23 -16.91
C ALA A 13 -13.53 -0.60 -15.84
N GLY A 14 -12.64 0.05 -15.10
CA GLY A 14 -11.61 -0.59 -14.28
C GLY A 14 -10.28 0.18 -14.21
N ALA A 15 -10.10 1.21 -15.05
CA ALA A 15 -8.98 2.16 -15.00
C ALA A 15 -8.87 2.81 -13.60
N GLY A 16 -7.96 2.30 -12.77
CA GLY A 16 -7.74 2.78 -11.40
C GLY A 16 -7.54 1.70 -10.34
N ARG A 17 -7.76 0.41 -10.66
CA ARG A 17 -7.46 -0.73 -9.75
C ARG A 17 -6.42 -1.68 -10.29
N ARG A 18 -5.41 -1.17 -11.01
CA ARG A 18 -4.27 -1.94 -11.50
C ARG A 18 -2.97 -1.53 -10.80
N VAL A 19 -2.16 -2.52 -10.50
CA VAL A 19 -0.82 -2.38 -9.94
C VAL A 19 0.22 -2.98 -10.88
N LEU A 20 1.33 -2.27 -11.04
CA LEU A 20 2.53 -2.79 -11.69
C LEU A 20 3.59 -3.15 -10.64
N VAL A 21 4.07 -4.38 -10.67
CA VAL A 21 5.24 -4.82 -9.88
C VAL A 21 6.43 -4.92 -10.80
N VAL A 22 7.41 -4.05 -10.61
CA VAL A 22 8.62 -3.98 -11.43
C VAL A 22 9.71 -4.82 -10.78
N GLY A 23 10.20 -5.83 -11.50
CA GLY A 23 11.26 -6.71 -11.03
C GLY A 23 11.11 -8.14 -11.53
N PRO A 24 12.07 -9.02 -11.19
CA PRO A 24 12.04 -10.40 -11.65
C PRO A 24 10.82 -11.14 -11.07
N ARG A 25 10.28 -12.09 -11.85
CA ARG A 25 9.14 -12.91 -11.44
C ARG A 25 9.58 -14.00 -10.46
N VAL A 26 9.86 -13.60 -9.23
CA VAL A 26 10.24 -14.48 -8.12
C VAL A 26 9.05 -14.85 -7.24
N ALA A 27 9.24 -15.81 -6.32
CA ALA A 27 8.19 -16.32 -5.44
C ALA A 27 7.46 -15.22 -4.64
N PHE A 28 8.16 -14.15 -4.25
CA PHE A 28 7.56 -13.01 -3.56
C PHE A 28 6.57 -12.25 -4.46
N SER A 29 6.99 -11.83 -5.66
CA SER A 29 6.16 -11.10 -6.63
C SER A 29 4.93 -11.92 -7.03
N ALA A 30 5.09 -13.24 -7.23
CA ALA A 30 3.99 -14.14 -7.52
C ALA A 30 2.96 -14.20 -6.37
N ARG A 31 3.43 -14.31 -5.12
CA ARG A 31 2.57 -14.29 -3.93
C ARG A 31 1.89 -12.93 -3.73
N LEU A 32 2.59 -11.84 -4.00
CA LEU A 32 2.04 -10.49 -3.95
C LEU A 32 0.91 -10.32 -4.97
N ALA A 33 1.14 -10.72 -6.22
CA ALA A 33 0.12 -10.66 -7.25
C ALA A 33 -1.09 -11.55 -6.92
N ALA A 34 -0.88 -12.73 -6.34
CA ALA A 34 -1.99 -13.56 -5.85
C ALA A 34 -2.78 -12.88 -4.73
N ALA A 35 -2.10 -12.26 -3.77
CA ALA A 35 -2.73 -11.54 -2.66
C ALA A 35 -3.56 -10.34 -3.14
N LEU A 36 -3.06 -9.59 -4.12
CA LEU A 36 -3.78 -8.45 -4.72
C LEU A 36 -5.00 -8.90 -5.53
N ARG A 37 -4.88 -9.98 -6.31
CA ARG A 37 -6.01 -10.55 -7.06
C ARG A 37 -7.12 -11.04 -6.13
N ALA A 38 -6.78 -11.63 -4.99
CA ALA A 38 -7.76 -12.00 -3.97
C ALA A 38 -8.55 -10.79 -3.41
N ARG A 39 -8.08 -9.56 -3.64
CA ARG A 39 -8.76 -8.30 -3.30
C ARG A 39 -9.40 -7.59 -4.49
N GLY A 40 -9.49 -8.25 -5.64
CA GLY A 40 -10.04 -7.68 -6.87
C GLY A 40 -9.14 -6.59 -7.50
N ILE A 41 -7.84 -6.59 -7.17
CA ILE A 41 -6.87 -5.65 -7.72
C ILE A 41 -6.12 -6.34 -8.87
N GLY A 42 -6.20 -5.77 -10.07
CA GLY A 42 -5.44 -6.23 -11.22
C GLY A 42 -3.95 -6.05 -10.97
N THR A 43 -3.14 -7.07 -11.22
CA THR A 43 -1.69 -6.99 -10.99
C THR A 43 -0.92 -7.58 -12.15
N GLU A 44 0.08 -6.81 -12.60
CA GLU A 44 1.04 -7.17 -13.62
C GLU A 44 2.46 -7.17 -13.04
N ILE A 45 3.31 -8.08 -13.54
CA ILE A 45 4.71 -8.19 -13.13
C ILE A 45 5.56 -8.11 -14.39
N THR A 46 6.49 -7.16 -14.44
CA THR A 46 7.38 -6.96 -15.59
C THR A 46 8.76 -6.49 -15.15
N THR A 47 9.77 -6.75 -15.97
CA THR A 47 11.11 -6.16 -15.84
C THR A 47 11.33 -5.00 -16.80
N ALA A 48 10.46 -4.81 -17.80
CA ALA A 48 10.63 -3.88 -18.91
C ALA A 48 9.64 -2.70 -18.87
N ALA A 49 9.29 -2.22 -17.67
CA ALA A 49 8.29 -1.17 -17.51
C ALA A 49 8.67 0.18 -18.16
N ALA A 50 9.97 0.43 -18.38
CA ALA A 50 10.46 1.65 -19.02
C ALA A 50 10.19 1.68 -20.54
N GLU A 51 9.93 0.52 -21.15
CA GLU A 51 9.71 0.36 -22.59
C GLU A 51 8.21 0.22 -22.93
N ALA A 52 7.33 0.23 -21.92
CA ALA A 52 5.90 0.04 -22.11
C ALA A 52 5.23 1.24 -22.79
N ASP A 53 4.12 0.98 -23.48
CA ASP A 53 3.35 2.01 -24.18
C ASP A 53 2.75 3.03 -23.18
N PRO A 54 2.79 4.35 -23.48
CA PRO A 54 2.22 5.37 -22.61
C PRO A 54 0.74 5.15 -22.24
N GLY A 55 -0.07 4.59 -23.14
CA GLY A 55 -1.47 4.24 -22.87
C GLY A 55 -1.60 3.16 -21.80
N GLU A 56 -0.72 2.16 -21.82
CA GLU A 56 -0.66 1.13 -20.80
C GLU A 56 -0.22 1.70 -19.44
N LEU A 57 0.80 2.56 -19.43
CA LEU A 57 1.33 3.19 -18.22
C LEU A 57 0.29 4.05 -17.48
N ARG A 58 -0.63 4.70 -18.22
CA ARG A 58 -1.76 5.44 -17.66
C ARG A 58 -2.82 4.55 -17.02
N GLY A 59 -2.84 3.25 -17.35
CA GLY A 59 -3.79 2.28 -16.80
C GLY A 59 -3.47 1.84 -15.37
N TYR A 60 -2.24 2.05 -14.88
CA TYR A 60 -1.81 1.67 -13.54
C TYR A 60 -2.06 2.79 -12.52
N GLY A 61 -2.61 2.43 -11.36
CA GLY A 61 -2.84 3.38 -10.26
C GLY A 61 -1.72 3.36 -9.21
N ALA A 62 -0.95 2.28 -9.13
CA ALA A 62 0.19 2.17 -8.24
C ALA A 62 1.30 1.29 -8.85
N VAL A 63 2.54 1.58 -8.49
CA VAL A 63 3.73 0.86 -8.92
C VAL A 63 4.55 0.48 -7.70
N SER A 64 5.09 -0.74 -7.66
CA SER A 64 6.07 -1.12 -6.64
C SER A 64 7.28 -1.76 -7.28
N PHE A 65 8.46 -1.42 -6.78
CA PHE A 65 9.71 -2.02 -7.21
C PHE A 65 10.10 -3.18 -6.30
N ASP A 66 10.52 -4.28 -6.90
CA ASP A 66 11.23 -5.31 -6.16
C ASP A 66 12.58 -4.75 -5.64
N ARG A 67 13.06 -5.32 -4.54
CA ARG A 67 14.33 -4.95 -3.91
C ARG A 67 15.55 -5.20 -4.80
N THR A 68 15.45 -6.07 -5.81
CA THR A 68 16.55 -6.35 -6.73
C THR A 68 16.68 -5.31 -7.84
N VAL A 69 15.69 -4.45 -8.03
CA VAL A 69 15.73 -3.40 -9.05
C VAL A 69 16.62 -2.26 -8.56
N GLY A 70 17.71 -1.99 -9.28
CA GLY A 70 18.63 -0.89 -8.98
C GLY A 70 18.04 0.49 -9.26
N GLU A 71 18.67 1.53 -8.72
CA GLU A 71 18.12 2.89 -8.74
C GLU A 71 17.98 3.46 -10.16
N ASP A 72 18.94 3.21 -11.04
CA ASP A 72 18.88 3.68 -12.44
C ASP A 72 17.65 3.14 -13.18
N ALA A 73 17.34 1.85 -12.99
CA ALA A 73 16.14 1.24 -13.55
C ALA A 73 14.86 1.82 -12.94
N ARG A 74 14.86 2.13 -11.63
CA ARG A 74 13.71 2.80 -10.98
C ARG A 74 13.51 4.21 -11.53
N ALA A 75 14.58 4.96 -11.71
CA ALA A 75 14.56 6.31 -12.27
C ALA A 75 14.02 6.29 -13.71
N ALA A 76 14.46 5.33 -14.54
CA ALA A 76 13.97 5.14 -15.90
C ALA A 76 12.46 4.86 -15.93
N VAL A 77 11.95 3.97 -15.07
CA VAL A 77 10.51 3.71 -14.97
C VAL A 77 9.75 4.96 -14.51
N ARG A 78 10.24 5.68 -13.48
CA ARG A 78 9.61 6.92 -13.01
C ARG A 78 9.54 7.96 -14.14
N ALA A 79 10.60 8.10 -14.93
CA ALA A 79 10.64 8.98 -16.09
C ALA A 79 9.61 8.57 -17.16
N ALA A 80 9.50 7.28 -17.48
CA ALA A 80 8.52 6.78 -18.45
C ALA A 80 7.07 7.06 -18.01
N PHE A 81 6.74 6.81 -16.75
CA PHE A 81 5.42 7.13 -16.19
C PHE A 81 5.11 8.63 -16.21
N ALA A 82 6.10 9.46 -15.89
CA ALA A 82 5.96 10.92 -15.94
C ALA A 82 5.73 11.40 -17.39
N ALA A 83 6.51 10.89 -18.34
CA ALA A 83 6.36 11.20 -19.77
C ALA A 83 4.99 10.75 -20.32
N ALA A 84 4.46 9.64 -19.82
CA ALA A 84 3.13 9.14 -20.19
C ALA A 84 1.97 9.95 -19.58
N GLY A 85 2.24 10.92 -18.68
CA GLY A 85 1.23 11.66 -17.94
C GLY A 85 0.46 10.80 -16.93
N SER A 86 1.08 9.72 -16.45
CA SER A 86 0.45 8.79 -15.50
C SER A 86 0.36 9.41 -14.10
N ARG A 87 -0.72 9.06 -13.38
CA ARG A 87 -0.94 9.46 -11.97
C ARG A 87 -0.58 8.33 -10.99
N ALA A 88 0.10 7.29 -11.47
CA ALA A 88 0.44 6.15 -10.65
C ALA A 88 1.29 6.57 -9.45
N LEU A 89 0.95 6.04 -8.28
CA LEU A 89 1.73 6.25 -7.06
C LEU A 89 2.82 5.19 -6.95
N PHE A 90 4.06 5.63 -6.78
CA PHE A 90 5.19 4.74 -6.54
C PHE A 90 5.29 4.39 -5.04
N VAL A 91 5.16 3.11 -4.74
CA VAL A 91 5.15 2.57 -3.38
C VAL A 91 6.45 1.80 -3.13
N GLU A 92 7.23 2.31 -2.18
CA GLU A 92 8.41 1.64 -1.65
C GLU A 92 7.99 0.71 -0.50
N PRO A 93 8.14 -0.61 -0.65
CA PRO A 93 7.71 -1.54 0.39
C PRO A 93 8.47 -1.35 1.70
N LEU A 94 7.72 -1.06 2.77
CA LEU A 94 8.30 -0.95 4.12
C LEU A 94 9.02 -2.22 4.61
N ALA A 95 8.58 -3.41 4.18
CA ALA A 95 9.22 -4.69 4.44
C ALA A 95 8.78 -5.73 3.40
N PRO A 96 9.57 -6.80 3.15
CA PRO A 96 9.22 -7.88 2.23
C PRO A 96 8.19 -8.86 2.83
N VAL A 97 7.09 -8.33 3.35
CA VAL A 97 5.98 -9.08 3.96
C VAL A 97 4.77 -8.93 3.06
N VAL A 98 4.39 -10.00 2.34
CA VAL A 98 3.37 -9.94 1.27
C VAL A 98 2.07 -9.24 1.70
N PRO A 99 1.43 -9.58 2.85
CA PRO A 99 0.21 -8.89 3.28
C PRO A 99 0.39 -7.39 3.54
N LEU A 100 1.56 -6.97 4.03
CA LEU A 100 1.89 -5.58 4.29
C LEU A 100 2.11 -4.80 2.99
N VAL A 101 2.80 -5.39 2.02
CA VAL A 101 3.01 -4.75 0.70
C VAL A 101 1.68 -4.62 -0.06
N ALA A 102 0.85 -5.67 -0.03
CA ALA A 102 -0.49 -5.60 -0.59
C ALA A 102 -1.33 -4.50 0.06
N ALA A 103 -1.26 -4.34 1.38
CA ALA A 103 -1.96 -3.26 2.10
C ALA A 103 -1.47 -1.86 1.71
N GLN A 104 -0.16 -1.65 1.53
CA GLN A 104 0.40 -0.36 1.09
C GLN A 104 -0.06 0.00 -0.33
N LEU A 105 -0.04 -0.97 -1.25
CA LEU A 105 -0.49 -0.80 -2.62
C LEU A 105 -1.99 -0.50 -2.69
N GLU A 106 -2.80 -1.23 -1.92
CA GLU A 106 -4.24 -0.96 -1.81
C GLU A 106 -4.53 0.42 -1.20
N GLN A 107 -3.79 0.83 -0.16
CA GLN A 107 -3.88 2.18 0.40
C GLN A 107 -3.57 3.25 -0.66
N ALA A 108 -2.51 3.06 -1.46
CA ALA A 108 -2.13 3.98 -2.53
C ALA A 108 -3.24 4.09 -3.60
N LEU A 109 -3.81 2.96 -4.02
CA LEU A 109 -4.95 2.99 -4.95
C LEU A 109 -6.15 3.73 -4.36
N HIS A 110 -6.44 3.54 -3.07
CA HIS A 110 -7.51 4.27 -2.41
C HIS A 110 -7.21 5.78 -2.31
N SER A 111 -5.96 6.21 -2.11
CA SER A 111 -5.62 7.64 -1.95
C SER A 111 -5.73 8.41 -3.26
N GLY A 112 -5.54 7.73 -4.39
CA GLY A 112 -5.82 8.29 -5.72
C GLY A 112 -7.32 8.48 -6.01
N CYS A 113 -8.22 7.79 -5.30
CA CYS A 113 -9.66 7.84 -5.53
C CYS A 113 -10.34 8.93 -4.70
N ARG A 114 -10.51 10.13 -5.28
CA ARG A 114 -11.05 11.32 -4.58
C ARG A 114 -12.55 11.25 -4.26
N THR A 115 -13.31 10.34 -4.86
CA THR A 115 -14.79 10.32 -4.76
C THR A 115 -15.32 9.45 -3.62
N ARG A 116 -14.46 8.69 -2.93
CA ARG A 116 -14.90 7.72 -1.94
C ARG A 116 -14.88 8.32 -0.53
N ARG A 117 -16.04 8.35 0.14
CA ARG A 117 -16.08 8.60 1.59
C ARG A 117 -15.43 7.42 2.30
N ARG A 118 -14.38 7.70 3.08
CA ARG A 118 -13.61 6.67 3.80
C ARG A 118 -14.19 6.46 5.18
N ARG A 119 -14.43 5.20 5.55
CA ARG A 119 -14.79 4.82 6.91
C ARG A 119 -13.62 5.00 7.86
N LEU A 120 -12.44 4.59 7.43
CA LEU A 120 -11.18 4.71 8.15
C LEU A 120 -10.45 5.97 7.68
N THR A 121 -10.51 7.03 8.49
CA THR A 121 -10.01 8.36 8.13
C THR A 121 -8.61 8.64 8.66
N GLY A 122 -8.15 7.87 9.65
CA GLY A 122 -6.84 8.06 10.27
C GLY A 122 -6.27 6.79 10.86
N LEU A 123 -4.95 6.65 10.76
CA LEU A 123 -4.17 5.65 11.48
C LEU A 123 -2.82 6.28 11.84
N ARG A 124 -2.50 6.33 13.15
CA ARG A 124 -1.27 6.93 13.66
C ARG A 124 -0.66 6.02 14.73
N ALA A 125 0.63 5.78 14.63
CA ALA A 125 1.35 5.13 15.71
C ALA A 125 1.68 6.14 16.82
N GLU A 126 1.55 5.71 18.06
CA GLU A 126 1.86 6.46 19.27
C GLU A 126 2.71 5.56 20.19
N PRO A 127 3.38 6.10 21.24
CA PRO A 127 4.17 5.25 22.14
C PRO A 127 3.28 4.18 22.78
N GLY A 128 3.57 2.90 22.50
CA GLY A 128 2.87 1.75 23.06
C GLY A 128 1.42 1.54 22.58
N ARG A 129 0.93 2.31 21.60
CA ARG A 129 -0.44 2.18 21.07
C ARG A 129 -0.54 2.64 19.61
N VAL A 130 -1.65 2.31 18.99
CA VAL A 130 -2.02 2.85 17.68
C VAL A 130 -3.39 3.51 17.80
N ARG A 131 -3.49 4.75 17.31
CA ARG A 131 -4.74 5.47 17.21
C ARG A 131 -5.32 5.28 15.82
N LEU A 132 -6.61 4.96 15.76
CA LEU A 132 -7.39 4.92 14.52
C LEU A 132 -8.58 5.87 14.64
N ASP A 133 -8.92 6.54 13.54
CA ASP A 133 -10.05 7.46 13.48
C ASP A 133 -11.08 6.92 12.46
N LEU A 134 -12.33 6.81 12.88
CA LEU A 134 -13.45 6.31 12.08
C LEU A 134 -14.51 7.39 11.85
N ALA A 135 -14.97 7.54 10.62
CA ALA A 135 -16.07 8.43 10.27
C ALA A 135 -17.45 7.82 10.60
N GLU A 136 -17.56 6.50 10.62
CA GLU A 136 -18.80 5.77 10.89
C GLU A 136 -18.53 4.42 11.54
N ALA A 137 -19.53 3.91 12.27
CA ALA A 137 -19.42 2.63 12.96
C ALA A 137 -19.21 1.48 11.97
N CYS A 138 -18.16 0.69 12.17
CA CYS A 138 -17.83 -0.43 11.29
C CYS A 138 -16.94 -1.47 11.97
N ARG A 139 -16.86 -2.66 11.37
CA ARG A 139 -15.90 -3.68 11.79
C ARG A 139 -14.50 -3.30 11.32
N VAL A 140 -13.56 -3.29 12.24
CA VAL A 140 -12.15 -2.97 11.98
C VAL A 140 -11.29 -4.13 12.44
N ARG A 141 -10.39 -4.56 11.54
CA ARG A 141 -9.33 -5.50 11.87
C ARG A 141 -7.99 -4.77 11.89
N VAL A 142 -7.29 -4.84 13.01
CA VAL A 142 -5.96 -4.26 13.20
C VAL A 142 -4.95 -5.39 13.34
N THR A 143 -3.94 -5.41 12.47
CA THR A 143 -2.88 -6.42 12.45
C THR A 143 -1.51 -5.76 12.55
N GLY A 144 -0.71 -6.22 13.51
CA GLY A 144 0.69 -5.82 13.69
C GLY A 144 1.65 -6.78 12.98
N TYR A 145 2.73 -6.24 12.41
CA TYR A 145 3.85 -6.98 11.82
C TYR A 145 5.16 -6.55 12.49
N GLY A 146 6.01 -7.50 12.85
CA GLY A 146 7.28 -7.22 13.52
C GLY A 146 8.45 -6.91 12.58
N SER A 147 9.53 -6.35 13.14
CA SER A 147 10.77 -5.92 12.44
C SER A 147 11.91 -6.95 12.39
N GLY A 148 11.73 -8.16 12.94
CA GLY A 148 12.87 -9.09 13.14
C GLY A 148 13.33 -9.86 11.89
N ARG A 149 14.64 -9.82 11.58
CA ARG A 149 15.29 -10.66 10.54
C ARG A 149 15.21 -12.17 10.83
N LEU A 150 15.04 -12.56 12.10
CA LEU A 150 14.96 -13.95 12.56
C LEU A 150 13.53 -14.43 12.88
N ARG A 151 12.51 -13.58 12.73
CA ARG A 151 11.13 -13.95 12.99
C ARG A 151 10.33 -13.78 11.71
N ARG A 152 10.09 -14.89 11.00
CA ARG A 152 9.05 -14.98 9.96
C ARG A 152 7.86 -14.14 10.40
N GLY A 153 7.51 -13.12 9.62
CA GLY A 153 6.55 -12.08 9.97
C GLY A 153 5.28 -12.63 10.61
N ARG A 154 5.28 -12.75 11.95
CA ARG A 154 4.11 -13.13 12.71
C ARG A 154 3.20 -11.92 12.67
N ALA A 155 2.25 -11.98 11.74
CA ALA A 155 1.05 -11.18 11.82
C ALA A 155 0.44 -11.45 13.20
N ARG A 156 0.25 -10.38 13.98
CA ARG A 156 -0.44 -10.45 15.27
C ARG A 156 -1.72 -9.67 15.13
N GLU A 157 -2.84 -10.33 15.34
CA GLU A 157 -4.11 -9.64 15.48
C GLU A 157 -4.08 -8.83 16.77
N LEU A 158 -4.32 -7.52 16.63
CA LEU A 158 -4.36 -6.58 17.75
C LEU A 158 -5.81 -6.22 18.10
N LEU A 159 -6.68 -6.25 17.09
CA LEU A 159 -8.12 -6.03 17.22
C LEU A 159 -8.83 -6.69 16.04
N ASP A 160 -9.98 -7.29 16.28
CA ASP A 160 -10.98 -7.59 15.26
C ASP A 160 -12.37 -7.42 15.88
N ASP A 161 -12.90 -6.19 15.78
CA ASP A 161 -14.14 -5.83 16.46
C ASP A 161 -14.92 -4.75 15.70
N ARG A 162 -16.19 -4.57 16.06
CA ARG A 162 -17.02 -3.45 15.61
C ARG A 162 -16.77 -2.25 16.51
N LEU A 163 -16.35 -1.15 15.91
CA LEU A 163 -16.09 0.11 16.59
C LEU A 163 -17.07 1.19 16.16
N GLU A 164 -17.42 2.07 17.08
CA GLU A 164 -18.27 3.25 16.83
C GLU A 164 -17.51 4.34 16.05
N ALA A 165 -18.23 5.35 15.57
CA ALA A 165 -17.58 6.53 14.98
C ALA A 165 -16.71 7.26 16.03
N GLY A 166 -15.56 7.79 15.62
CA GLY A 166 -14.63 8.50 16.49
C GLY A 166 -13.23 7.89 16.55
N GLY A 167 -12.45 8.33 17.53
CA GLY A 167 -11.06 7.90 17.75
C GLY A 167 -10.97 6.73 18.72
N HIS A 168 -10.22 5.69 18.33
CA HIS A 168 -10.00 4.50 19.15
C HIS A 168 -8.51 4.22 19.30
N HIS A 169 -8.15 3.64 20.45
CA HIS A 169 -6.77 3.23 20.73
C HIS A 169 -6.68 1.73 20.86
N VAL A 170 -5.67 1.15 20.22
CA VAL A 170 -5.34 -0.27 20.34
C VAL A 170 -3.94 -0.40 20.91
N ALA A 171 -3.79 -1.22 21.94
CA ALA A 171 -2.49 -1.46 22.57
C ALA A 171 -1.51 -2.05 21.56
N LEU A 172 -0.30 -1.50 21.51
CA LEU A 172 0.75 -1.94 20.61
C LEU A 172 1.79 -2.76 21.40
N PRO A 173 1.85 -4.09 21.21
CA PRO A 173 2.83 -4.90 21.89
C PRO A 173 4.25 -4.61 21.36
N ARG A 174 5.24 -4.77 22.24
CA ARG A 174 6.66 -4.64 21.88
C ARG A 174 7.00 -5.54 20.68
N GLY A 175 7.86 -5.03 19.81
CA GLY A 175 8.34 -5.74 18.62
C GLY A 175 7.42 -5.67 17.40
N VAL A 176 6.28 -4.97 17.46
CA VAL A 176 5.51 -4.59 16.28
C VAL A 176 6.13 -3.32 15.67
N ALA A 177 6.45 -3.38 14.38
CA ALA A 177 7.06 -2.28 13.64
C ALA A 177 6.14 -1.66 12.60
N PHE A 178 5.12 -2.41 12.15
CA PHE A 178 4.14 -1.94 11.18
C PHE A 178 2.76 -2.36 11.63
N VAL A 179 1.76 -1.50 11.42
CA VAL A 179 0.37 -1.79 11.73
C VAL A 179 -0.46 -1.57 10.47
N VAL A 180 -1.36 -2.50 10.21
CA VAL A 180 -2.35 -2.43 9.14
C VAL A 180 -3.72 -2.44 9.79
N ALA A 181 -4.50 -1.39 9.55
CA ALA A 181 -5.91 -1.33 9.92
C ALA A 181 -6.76 -1.50 8.65
N ARG A 182 -7.75 -2.40 8.71
CA ARG A 182 -8.64 -2.73 7.58
C ARG A 182 -10.09 -2.64 8.00
N THR A 183 -10.89 -2.01 7.14
CA THR A 183 -12.34 -2.17 7.12
C THR A 183 -12.71 -3.05 5.92
N TYR A 184 -14.01 -3.26 5.68
CA TYR A 184 -14.47 -3.94 4.47
C TYR A 184 -13.99 -3.24 3.19
N ASP A 185 -13.87 -1.92 3.26
CA ASP A 185 -13.78 -1.05 2.10
C ASP A 185 -12.47 -0.27 2.05
N ASP A 186 -11.74 -0.14 3.16
CA ASP A 186 -10.53 0.66 3.27
C ASP A 186 -9.38 -0.05 4.02
N VAL A 187 -8.17 0.46 3.80
CA VAL A 187 -6.95 0.02 4.48
C VAL A 187 -6.03 1.20 4.71
N LEU A 188 -5.51 1.29 5.94
CA LEU A 188 -4.41 2.17 6.28
C LEU A 188 -3.24 1.37 6.85
N VAL A 189 -2.03 1.86 6.58
CA VAL A 189 -0.75 1.29 7.00
C VAL A 189 0.06 2.40 7.66
N VAL A 190 0.62 2.10 8.83
CA VAL A 190 1.54 3.01 9.52
C VAL A 190 2.77 2.27 10.01
N SER A 191 3.92 2.93 9.97
CA SER A 191 5.12 2.50 10.68
C SER A 191 5.00 2.86 12.15
N ALA A 192 5.15 1.88 13.02
CA ALA A 192 5.26 2.07 14.46
C ALA A 192 6.72 2.19 14.95
N ALA A 193 7.68 2.11 14.02
CA ALA A 193 9.12 2.14 14.33
C ALA A 193 9.66 3.52 14.78
N ALA A 194 8.81 4.53 14.92
CA ALA A 194 9.19 5.86 15.40
C ALA A 194 8.57 6.12 16.77
N THR A 195 9.03 5.42 17.82
CA THR A 195 8.81 5.86 19.21
C THR A 195 9.83 5.35 20.22
N ASP A 196 11.07 5.16 19.75
CA ASP A 196 12.24 4.95 20.60
C ASP A 196 13.29 6.03 20.29
N ILE A 197 12.84 7.29 20.09
CA ILE A 197 13.71 8.44 20.28
C ILE A 197 13.37 8.96 21.66
N GLU A 198 14.07 8.42 22.65
CA GLU A 198 14.30 9.08 23.93
C GLU A 198 14.92 10.44 23.59
N TRP A 199 14.11 11.51 23.55
CA TRP A 199 14.64 12.87 23.52
C TRP A 199 15.32 13.05 24.87
N GLY A 200 16.65 12.97 24.86
CA GLY A 200 17.48 13.08 26.05
C GLY A 200 17.03 14.25 26.91
N ALA A 201 16.73 13.95 28.16
CA ALA A 201 16.67 14.94 29.21
C ALA A 201 17.96 15.76 29.16
N GLY A 202 17.82 17.08 28.99
CA GLY A 202 18.94 18.00 29.17
C GLY A 202 19.53 17.82 30.57
N PRO A 203 20.86 18.03 30.74
CA PRO A 203 21.48 17.87 32.05
C PRO A 203 20.88 18.86 33.05
N PRO A 204 20.76 18.50 34.34
CA PRO A 204 20.39 19.46 35.37
C PRO A 204 21.51 20.49 35.48
N THR A 205 21.21 21.75 35.14
CA THR A 205 22.00 22.88 35.59
C THR A 205 21.80 23.03 37.10
N GLY A 206 22.79 22.60 37.86
CA GLY A 206 23.07 23.14 39.19
C GLY A 206 24.05 24.30 39.07
#